data_AF-A0A257T488-F1
#
_entry.id   AF-A0A257T488-F1
#
_cell.length_a   1.000
_cell.length_b   1.000
_cell.length_c   1.000
_cell.angle_alpha   90.00
_cell.angle_beta   90.00
_cell.angle_gamma   90.00
#
_symmetry.space_group_name_H-M   'P 1'
#
loop_
_entity.id
_entity.type
_entity.pdbx_description
1 polymer ?
#
loop_
_entity_poly.entity_id
_entity_poly.type
_entity_poly.pdbx_seq_one_letter_code
_entity_poly.pdbx_strand_id
1 'polypeptide(L)'
;RQQRNLIATLGTYVAGWLFPDQALTNAFIDSSVFLAFAYLYPGFVIVLFFILPVQIKWLALLTWLGYGSTVALAPWPQKAMVLAAVANFFLFFGHEIFWRAYHHKRRMEWNARLLARPDKPFHRCAICGATERSHPRMDFRYCTKCEGSYEYCAEHLRTHEHVGKPAPASLADARESDARS
;
A
#
# COMPACT_ATOMS: atom_id res chain seq x y z
N ARG A 1 1.37 -0.26 23.33
CA ARG A 1 2.84 -0.42 23.22
C ARG A 1 3.48 -0.85 24.55
N GLN A 2 3.19 -0.19 25.68
CA GLN A 2 3.71 -0.55 27.01
C GLN A 2 3.36 -1.96 27.51
N GLN A 3 2.13 -2.46 27.30
CA GLN A 3 1.72 -3.78 27.81
C GLN A 3 2.44 -4.98 27.15
N ARG A 4 2.93 -4.84 25.91
CA ARG A 4 3.66 -5.91 25.20
C ARG A 4 5.10 -6.07 25.69
N ASN A 5 5.75 -4.96 26.10
CA ASN A 5 7.10 -5.02 26.65
C ASN A 5 7.12 -5.72 28.02
N LEU A 6 6.06 -5.57 28.83
CA LEU A 6 5.92 -6.25 30.13
C LEU A 6 5.82 -7.78 29.98
N ILE A 7 5.03 -8.25 29.00
CA ILE A 7 4.89 -9.69 28.71
C ILE A 7 6.22 -10.25 28.19
N ALA A 8 6.93 -9.49 27.35
CA ALA A 8 8.25 -9.87 26.86
C ALA A 8 9.25 -10.04 28.00
N THR A 9 9.33 -9.05 28.89
CA THR A 9 10.23 -9.08 30.06
C THR A 9 9.87 -10.22 31.01
N LEU A 10 8.58 -10.46 31.28
CA LEU A 10 8.14 -11.58 32.12
C LEU A 10 8.50 -12.93 31.49
N GLY A 11 8.38 -13.07 30.18
CA GLY A 11 8.81 -14.28 29.45
C GLY A 11 10.32 -14.53 29.57
N THR A 12 11.14 -13.49 29.51
CA THR A 12 12.60 -13.60 29.70
C THR A 12 12.96 -14.02 31.13
N TYR A 13 12.28 -13.46 32.15
CA TYR A 13 12.50 -13.84 33.55
C TYR A 13 12.09 -15.29 33.83
N VAL A 14 10.98 -15.76 33.25
CA VAL A 14 10.52 -17.15 33.41
C VAL A 14 11.47 -18.14 32.70
N ALA A 15 11.96 -17.78 31.51
CA ALA A 15 12.92 -18.61 30.78
C ALA A 15 14.27 -18.74 31.51
N GLY A 16 14.75 -17.67 32.17
CA GLY A 16 15.96 -17.69 32.99
C GLY A 16 15.85 -18.58 34.23
N TRP A 17 14.64 -18.76 34.77
CA TRP A 17 14.39 -19.64 35.91
C TRP A 17 14.32 -21.13 35.51
N LEU A 18 13.90 -21.43 34.28
CA LEU A 18 13.69 -22.80 33.79
C LEU A 18 14.99 -23.50 33.35
N PHE A 19 16.04 -22.75 33.02
CA PHE A 19 17.33 -23.30 32.52
C PHE A 19 18.56 -22.69 33.23
N PRO A 20 18.75 -22.97 34.52
CA PRO A 20 19.80 -22.34 35.34
C PRO A 20 21.24 -22.82 35.04
N ASP A 21 21.41 -23.98 34.40
CA ASP A 21 22.71 -24.70 34.33
C ASP A 21 23.33 -24.77 32.93
N GLN A 22 22.77 -24.02 31.98
CA GLN A 22 23.37 -23.88 30.65
C GLN A 22 24.23 -22.62 30.68
N ALA A 23 25.49 -22.72 30.23
CA ALA A 23 26.24 -21.54 29.86
C ALA A 23 25.45 -20.83 28.76
N LEU A 24 24.65 -19.84 29.15
CA LEU A 24 23.98 -18.90 28.25
C LEU A 24 25.10 -18.13 27.57
N THR A 25 25.65 -18.76 26.54
CA THR A 25 26.48 -18.09 25.57
C THR A 25 25.62 -16.95 25.04
N ASN A 26 26.18 -15.74 25.05
CA ASN A 26 25.47 -14.53 24.61
C ASN A 26 24.92 -14.64 23.18
N ALA A 27 25.32 -15.67 22.43
CA ALA A 27 24.73 -16.12 21.17
C ALA A 27 23.20 -16.05 21.11
N PHE A 28 22.47 -16.37 22.18
CA PHE A 28 21.02 -16.24 22.20
C PHE A 28 20.54 -14.78 22.08
N ILE A 29 21.18 -13.90 22.86
CA ILE A 29 20.87 -12.47 22.90
C ILE A 29 21.35 -11.82 21.60
N ASP A 30 22.58 -12.10 21.21
CA ASP A 30 23.21 -11.57 20.00
C ASP A 30 22.39 -11.91 18.76
N SER A 31 21.89 -13.14 18.68
CA SER A 31 21.10 -13.58 17.54
C SER A 31 19.68 -12.99 17.52
N SER A 32 19.05 -12.81 18.68
CA SER A 32 17.78 -12.09 18.81
C SER A 32 17.91 -10.62 18.40
N VAL A 33 18.97 -9.95 18.86
CA VAL A 33 19.28 -8.55 18.52
C VAL A 33 19.62 -8.42 17.04
N PHE A 34 20.40 -9.35 16.50
CA PHE A 34 20.74 -9.37 15.08
C PHE A 34 19.49 -9.53 14.19
N LEU A 35 18.59 -10.48 14.50
CA LEU A 35 17.32 -10.63 13.78
C LEU A 35 16.46 -9.36 13.88
N ALA A 36 16.38 -8.75 15.06
CA ALA A 36 15.65 -7.49 15.26
C ALA A 36 16.23 -6.35 14.40
N PHE A 37 17.55 -6.21 14.40
CA PHE A 37 18.25 -5.20 13.61
C PHE A 37 18.05 -5.42 12.12
N ALA A 38 18.18 -6.66 11.65
CA ALA A 38 17.95 -7.03 10.26
C ALA A 38 16.52 -6.74 9.78
N TYR A 39 15.54 -6.91 10.66
CA TYR A 39 14.15 -6.60 10.37
C TYR A 39 13.90 -5.08 10.27
N LEU A 40 14.53 -4.29 11.13
CA LEU A 40 14.37 -2.84 11.15
C LEU A 40 15.12 -2.16 10.00
N TYR A 41 16.32 -2.63 9.67
CA TYR A 41 17.21 -2.02 8.68
C TYR A 41 17.69 -3.01 7.61
N PRO A 42 16.78 -3.60 6.81
CA PRO A 42 17.15 -4.62 5.82
C PRO A 42 18.06 -4.10 4.69
N GLY A 43 18.03 -2.79 4.42
CA GLY A 43 18.85 -2.12 3.41
C GLY A 43 20.22 -1.64 3.92
N PHE A 44 20.53 -1.80 5.21
CA PHE A 44 21.83 -1.40 5.74
C PHE A 44 22.93 -2.27 5.14
N VAL A 45 24.07 -1.67 4.81
CA VAL A 45 25.21 -2.34 4.20
C VAL A 45 26.32 -2.45 5.22
N ILE A 46 26.76 -3.67 5.51
CA ILE A 46 27.97 -3.93 6.29
C ILE A 46 29.07 -4.29 5.30
N VAL A 47 30.23 -3.65 5.43
CA VAL A 47 31.39 -3.98 4.61
C VAL A 47 32.19 -5.07 5.33
N LEU A 48 31.99 -6.32 4.92
CA LEU A 48 32.72 -7.46 5.46
C LEU A 48 34.20 -7.34 5.10
N PHE A 49 35.06 -7.47 6.12
CA PHE A 49 36.51 -7.39 5.99
C PHE A 49 37.02 -6.15 5.25
N PHE A 50 36.25 -5.05 5.28
CA PHE A 50 36.52 -3.82 4.50
C PHE A 50 36.58 -4.01 2.98
N ILE A 51 36.18 -5.17 2.45
CA ILE A 51 36.27 -5.51 1.02
C ILE A 51 34.89 -5.74 0.40
N LEU A 52 33.99 -6.45 1.09
CA LEU A 52 32.71 -6.89 0.51
C LEU A 52 31.51 -6.17 1.14
N PRO A 53 30.88 -5.21 0.45
CA PRO A 53 29.64 -4.59 0.91
C PRO A 53 28.47 -5.57 0.76
N VAL A 54 27.92 -6.05 1.88
CA VAL A 54 26.76 -6.95 1.90
C VAL A 54 25.61 -6.29 2.64
N GLN A 55 24.41 -6.35 2.05
CA GLN A 55 23.19 -5.90 2.72
C GLN A 55 22.77 -6.88 3.82
N ILE A 56 22.33 -6.36 4.97
CA ILE A 56 21.95 -7.17 6.13
C ILE A 56 20.86 -8.19 5.80
N LYS A 57 19.93 -7.88 4.90
CA LYS A 57 18.89 -8.83 4.48
C LYS A 57 19.44 -10.18 4.01
N TRP A 58 20.62 -10.19 3.38
CA TRP A 58 21.26 -11.43 2.91
C TRP A 58 21.88 -12.22 4.06
N LEU A 59 22.50 -11.53 5.02
CA LEU A 59 23.03 -12.15 6.22
C LEU A 59 21.89 -12.74 7.07
N ALA A 60 20.77 -12.02 7.19
CA ALA A 60 19.58 -12.51 7.87
C ALA A 60 19.00 -13.74 7.18
N LEU A 61 18.96 -13.77 5.85
CA LEU A 61 18.53 -14.95 5.08
C LEU A 61 19.45 -16.15 5.37
N LEU A 62 20.76 -15.94 5.42
CA LEU A 62 21.73 -16.98 5.77
C LEU A 62 21.52 -17.48 7.21
N THR A 63 21.26 -16.60 8.16
CA THR A 63 20.92 -16.97 9.55
C THR A 63 19.65 -17.81 9.61
N TRP A 64 18.60 -17.42 8.87
CA TRP A 64 17.36 -18.20 8.78
C TRP A 64 17.59 -19.59 8.17
N LEU A 65 18.45 -19.69 7.16
CA LEU A 65 18.84 -20.97 6.58
C LEU A 65 19.58 -21.86 7.60
N GLY A 66 20.50 -21.26 8.37
CA GLY A 66 21.18 -21.94 9.49
C GLY A 66 20.21 -22.39 10.59
N TYR A 67 19.21 -21.57 10.92
CA TYR A 67 18.16 -21.97 11.84
C TYR A 67 17.33 -23.12 11.30
N GLY A 68 16.97 -23.09 10.02
CA GLY A 68 16.28 -24.20 9.37
C GLY A 68 17.09 -25.50 9.42
N SER A 69 18.39 -25.44 9.15
CA SER A 69 19.26 -26.62 9.19
C SER A 69 19.44 -27.17 10.61
N THR A 70 19.61 -26.30 11.61
CA THR A 70 19.69 -26.72 13.03
C THR A 70 18.39 -27.37 13.50
N VAL A 71 17.23 -26.81 13.17
CA VAL A 71 15.94 -27.41 13.54
C VAL A 71 15.72 -28.76 12.85
N ALA A 72 16.23 -28.95 11.64
CA ALA A 72 16.13 -30.22 10.92
C ALA A 72 17.07 -31.30 11.47
N LEU A 73 18.36 -30.97 11.66
CA LEU A 73 19.43 -31.97 11.84
C LEU A 73 19.96 -32.07 13.29
N ALA A 74 19.79 -31.05 14.12
CA ALA A 74 20.43 -30.98 15.44
C ALA A 74 19.64 -31.72 16.54
N PRO A 75 20.27 -32.12 17.66
CA PRO A 75 19.56 -32.64 18.84
C PRO A 75 18.68 -31.59 19.54
N TRP A 76 17.70 -32.08 20.33
CA TRP A 76 16.67 -31.28 21.00
C TRP A 76 17.14 -30.03 21.76
N PRO A 77 18.26 -30.04 22.52
CA PRO A 77 18.71 -28.86 23.25
C PRO A 77 19.02 -27.67 22.33
N GLN A 78 19.65 -27.93 21.18
CA GLN A 78 20.00 -26.89 20.21
C GLN A 78 18.76 -26.37 19.48
N LYS A 79 17.80 -27.26 19.19
CA LYS A 79 16.49 -26.83 18.65
C LYS A 79 15.76 -25.89 19.62
N ALA A 80 15.75 -26.23 20.91
CA ALA A 80 15.10 -25.42 21.93
C ALA A 80 15.70 -24.01 22.03
N MET A 81 17.03 -23.88 21.93
CA MET A 81 17.72 -22.58 21.90
C MET A 81 17.33 -21.72 20.70
N VAL A 82 17.33 -22.30 19.49
CA VAL A 82 16.95 -21.58 18.26
C VAL A 82 15.48 -21.19 18.30
N LEU A 83 14.60 -22.10 18.73
CA LEU A 83 13.18 -21.82 18.89
C LEU A 83 12.93 -20.71 19.91
N ALA A 84 13.66 -20.68 21.03
CA ALA A 84 13.55 -19.62 22.01
C ALA A 84 14.00 -18.25 21.44
N ALA A 85 15.04 -18.21 20.59
CA ALA A 85 15.55 -16.96 20.01
C ALA A 85 14.57 -16.41 18.97
N VAL A 86 14.05 -17.31 18.14
CA VAL A 86 13.00 -17.01 17.15
C VAL A 86 11.71 -16.58 17.85
N ALA A 87 11.29 -17.27 18.92
CA ALA A 87 10.11 -16.91 19.70
C ALA A 87 10.24 -15.52 20.32
N ASN A 88 11.42 -15.17 20.86
CA ASN A 88 11.71 -13.84 21.38
C ASN A 88 11.55 -12.76 20.27
N PHE A 89 12.14 -12.99 19.09
CA PHE A 89 11.96 -12.11 17.93
C PHE A 89 10.48 -11.94 17.56
N PHE A 90 9.71 -13.04 17.46
CA PHE A 90 8.28 -12.98 17.12
C PHE A 90 7.42 -12.32 18.20
N LEU A 91 7.81 -12.38 19.47
CA LEU A 91 7.09 -11.68 20.54
C LEU A 91 7.16 -10.15 20.34
N PHE A 92 8.33 -9.64 19.96
CA PHE A 92 8.52 -8.22 19.68
C PHE A 92 8.00 -7.77 18.31
N PHE A 93 8.25 -8.53 17.24
CA PHE A 93 7.95 -8.09 15.87
C PHE A 93 6.78 -8.80 15.22
N GLY A 94 6.31 -9.93 15.76
CA GLY A 94 5.26 -10.76 15.15
C GLY A 94 3.94 -10.03 14.95
N HIS A 95 3.52 -9.19 15.91
CA HIS A 95 2.33 -8.37 15.75
C HIS A 95 2.46 -7.37 14.60
N GLU A 96 3.60 -6.69 14.49
CA GLU A 96 3.82 -5.71 13.43
C GLU A 96 3.91 -6.38 12.06
N ILE A 97 4.56 -7.55 11.98
CA ILE A 97 4.62 -8.39 10.77
C ILE A 97 3.21 -8.81 10.36
N PHE A 98 2.40 -9.31 11.31
CA PHE A 98 1.04 -9.77 11.05
C PHE A 98 0.14 -8.64 10.53
N TRP A 99 0.11 -7.49 11.21
CA TRP A 99 -0.69 -6.35 10.77
C TRP A 99 -0.18 -5.77 9.45
N ARG A 100 1.13 -5.70 9.24
CA ARG A 100 1.72 -5.26 7.97
C ARG A 100 1.28 -6.17 6.83
N ALA A 101 1.34 -7.49 7.01
CA ALA A 101 0.86 -8.45 6.02
C ALA A 101 -0.65 -8.32 5.77
N TYR A 102 -1.45 -8.17 6.82
CA TYR A 102 -2.89 -8.00 6.72
C TYR A 102 -3.29 -6.73 5.95
N HIS A 103 -2.69 -5.59 6.29
CA HIS A 103 -2.92 -4.33 5.59
C HIS A 103 -2.35 -4.35 4.17
N HIS A 104 -1.23 -5.05 3.94
CA HIS A 104 -0.66 -5.22 2.60
C HIS A 104 -1.62 -6.01 1.68
N LYS A 105 -2.23 -7.08 2.17
CA LYS A 105 -3.24 -7.86 1.42
C LYS A 105 -4.42 -6.97 1.02
N ARG A 106 -4.99 -6.21 1.95
CA ARG A 106 -6.08 -5.26 1.65
C ARG A 106 -5.68 -4.20 0.62
N ARG A 107 -4.45 -3.71 0.68
CA ARG A 107 -3.91 -2.76 -0.32
C ARG A 107 -3.75 -3.40 -1.69
N MET A 108 -3.29 -4.65 -1.75
CA MET A 108 -3.20 -5.41 -3.02
C MET A 108 -4.58 -5.65 -3.62
N GLU A 109 -5.57 -6.03 -2.81
CA GLU A 109 -6.96 -6.19 -3.27
C GLU A 109 -7.56 -4.87 -3.78
N TRP A 110 -7.29 -3.76 -3.10
CA TRP A 110 -7.71 -2.42 -3.57
C TRP A 110 -7.05 -2.06 -4.91
N ASN A 111 -5.74 -2.26 -5.05
CA ASN A 111 -5.02 -2.00 -6.30
C ASN A 111 -5.54 -2.91 -7.43
N ALA A 112 -5.78 -4.19 -7.15
CA ALA A 112 -6.37 -5.12 -8.12
C ALA A 112 -7.76 -4.65 -8.57
N ARG A 113 -8.59 -4.14 -7.65
CA ARG A 113 -9.89 -3.54 -7.99
C ARG A 113 -9.75 -2.28 -8.84
N LEU A 114 -8.73 -1.45 -8.62
CA LEU A 114 -8.45 -0.27 -9.46
C LEU A 114 -8.04 -0.68 -10.88
N LEU A 115 -7.16 -1.67 -11.03
CA LEU A 115 -6.77 -2.21 -12.34
C LEU A 115 -7.92 -2.92 -13.06
N ALA A 116 -8.82 -3.55 -12.31
CA ALA A 116 -10.00 -4.23 -12.84
C ALA A 116 -11.19 -3.29 -13.10
N ARG A 117 -11.06 -1.96 -12.88
CA ARG A 117 -12.14 -1.04 -13.22
C ARG A 117 -12.33 -1.02 -14.74
N PRO A 118 -13.57 -1.19 -15.24
CA PRO A 118 -13.82 -1.01 -16.65
C PRO A 118 -13.43 0.41 -17.02
N ASP A 119 -12.63 0.51 -18.07
CA ASP A 119 -12.09 1.74 -18.58
C ASP A 119 -13.25 2.53 -19.21
N LYS A 120 -14.00 3.28 -18.39
CA LYS A 120 -15.16 4.06 -18.83
C LYS A 120 -14.69 5.43 -19.34
N PRO A 121 -15.19 5.89 -20.50
CA PRO A 121 -14.89 7.24 -20.96
C PRO A 121 -15.49 8.27 -20.00
N PHE A 122 -14.71 9.30 -19.67
CA PHE A 122 -15.11 10.43 -18.84
C PHE A 122 -15.99 11.39 -19.60
N HIS A 123 -15.75 11.56 -20.90
CA HIS A 123 -16.46 12.52 -21.74
C HIS A 123 -17.28 11.81 -22.80
N ARG A 124 -18.50 12.30 -23.00
CA ARG A 124 -19.41 11.78 -24.01
C ARG A 124 -20.32 12.87 -24.53
N CYS A 125 -20.27 13.11 -25.84
CA CYS A 125 -21.19 14.04 -26.49
C CYS A 125 -22.63 13.49 -26.42
N ALA A 126 -23.57 14.31 -25.93
CA ALA A 126 -24.98 13.95 -25.83
C ALA A 126 -25.69 13.73 -27.18
N ILE A 127 -25.15 14.29 -28.28
CA ILE A 127 -25.76 14.20 -29.63
C ILE A 127 -25.17 13.03 -30.43
N CYS A 128 -23.88 13.07 -30.75
CA CYS A 128 -23.24 12.06 -31.60
C CYS A 128 -22.63 10.88 -30.84
N GLY A 129 -22.54 10.96 -29.52
CA GLY A 129 -21.93 9.91 -28.71
C GLY A 129 -20.41 9.80 -28.81
N ALA A 130 -19.71 10.73 -29.48
CA ALA A 130 -18.25 10.80 -29.48
C ALA A 130 -17.70 10.89 -28.05
N THR A 131 -16.56 10.24 -27.79
CA THR A 131 -15.90 10.18 -26.48
C THR A 131 -14.44 10.60 -26.61
N GLU A 132 -13.77 10.89 -25.49
CA GLU A 132 -12.35 11.25 -25.51
C GLU A 132 -11.45 10.10 -26.01
N ARG A 133 -12.00 8.89 -26.11
CA ARG A 133 -11.31 7.75 -26.73
C ARG A 133 -11.47 7.68 -28.23
N SER A 134 -12.69 7.84 -28.72
CA SER A 134 -12.93 7.78 -30.16
C SER A 134 -12.28 8.98 -30.85
N HIS A 135 -12.23 10.13 -30.18
CA HIS A 135 -11.64 11.36 -30.70
C HIS A 135 -10.74 12.05 -29.64
N PRO A 136 -9.49 11.58 -29.45
CA PRO A 136 -8.59 12.08 -28.40
C PRO A 136 -8.16 13.54 -28.54
N ARG A 137 -8.29 14.10 -29.75
CA ARG A 137 -7.96 15.50 -30.07
C ARG A 137 -9.16 16.44 -30.03
N MET A 138 -10.34 15.93 -29.69
CA MET A 138 -11.58 16.69 -29.69
C MET A 138 -11.89 17.24 -28.30
N ASP A 139 -12.21 18.52 -28.23
CA ASP A 139 -12.64 19.14 -26.98
C ASP A 139 -14.10 18.80 -26.67
N PHE A 140 -14.36 18.35 -25.45
CA PHE A 140 -15.69 18.18 -24.88
C PHE A 140 -15.94 19.30 -23.87
N ARG A 141 -17.08 20.00 -24.00
CA ARG A 141 -17.42 21.15 -23.15
C ARG A 141 -18.88 21.08 -22.72
N TYR A 142 -19.16 21.61 -21.53
CA TYR A 142 -20.53 21.78 -21.05
C TYR A 142 -21.19 23.01 -21.67
N CYS A 143 -22.49 22.94 -21.88
CA CYS A 143 -23.27 24.11 -22.23
C CYS A 143 -23.77 24.81 -20.96
N THR A 144 -23.52 26.11 -20.82
CA THR A 144 -23.98 26.91 -19.67
C THR A 144 -25.48 27.20 -19.67
N LYS A 145 -26.14 27.02 -20.83
CA LYS A 145 -27.57 27.30 -21.02
C LYS A 145 -28.44 26.05 -20.83
N CYS A 146 -27.87 24.86 -20.96
CA CYS A 146 -28.59 23.62 -20.72
C CYS A 146 -28.72 23.36 -19.21
N GLU A 147 -29.82 22.75 -18.81
CA GLU A 147 -30.02 22.28 -17.45
C GLU A 147 -29.47 20.86 -17.31
N GLY A 148 -28.42 20.70 -16.50
CA GLY A 148 -27.76 19.42 -16.26
C GLY A 148 -26.32 19.36 -16.77
N SER A 149 -25.64 18.25 -16.50
CA SER A 149 -24.23 18.03 -16.85
C SER A 149 -24.09 17.38 -18.24
N TYR A 150 -24.69 18.01 -19.26
CA TYR A 150 -24.57 17.55 -20.65
C TYR A 150 -23.30 18.11 -21.30
N GLU A 151 -22.47 17.21 -21.82
CA GLU A 151 -21.27 17.54 -22.57
C GLU A 151 -21.52 17.44 -24.08
N TYR A 152 -20.86 18.32 -24.83
CA TYR A 152 -20.93 18.38 -26.28
C TYR A 152 -19.52 18.49 -26.85
N CYS A 153 -19.29 17.86 -28.01
CA CYS A 153 -18.04 18.08 -28.75
C CYS A 153 -18.02 19.47 -29.41
N ALA A 154 -16.85 19.91 -29.87
CA ALA A 154 -16.67 21.21 -30.54
C ALA A 154 -17.67 21.49 -31.68
N GLU A 155 -18.09 20.46 -32.41
CA GLU A 155 -19.05 20.56 -33.53
C GLU A 155 -20.50 20.74 -33.06
N HIS A 156 -20.88 20.09 -31.96
CA HIS A 156 -22.25 20.10 -31.43
C HIS A 156 -22.49 21.15 -30.34
N LEU A 157 -21.44 21.77 -29.78
CA LEU A 157 -21.56 22.75 -28.72
C LEU A 157 -22.34 24.00 -29.14
N ARG A 158 -22.32 24.37 -30.42
CA ARG A 158 -22.99 25.59 -30.93
C ARG A 158 -24.27 25.32 -31.71
N THR A 159 -24.55 24.07 -32.03
CA THR A 159 -25.65 23.64 -32.91
C THR A 159 -26.68 22.76 -32.20
N HIS A 160 -26.48 22.46 -30.92
CA HIS A 160 -27.45 21.70 -30.13
C HIS A 160 -28.66 22.57 -29.72
N GLU A 161 -29.82 21.93 -29.63
CA GLU A 161 -30.96 22.49 -28.94
C GLU A 161 -30.73 22.41 -27.42
N HIS A 162 -30.97 23.52 -26.73
CA HIS A 162 -30.82 23.56 -25.29
C HIS A 162 -31.90 22.72 -24.62
N VAL A 163 -31.47 21.78 -23.79
CA VAL A 163 -32.35 20.94 -22.98
C VAL A 163 -32.52 21.62 -21.62
N GLY A 164 -33.75 21.96 -21.25
CA GLY A 164 -34.04 22.71 -20.02
C GLY A 164 -33.94 24.23 -20.17
N LYS A 165 -34.08 24.93 -19.04
CA LYS A 165 -34.63 26.29 -18.87
C LYS A 165 -34.64 27.21 -20.11
N PRO A 166 -35.82 27.68 -20.57
CA PRO A 166 -35.90 28.72 -21.60
C PRO A 166 -35.20 30.00 -21.12
N ALA A 167 -34.59 30.72 -22.07
CA ALA A 167 -33.72 31.86 -21.82
C ALA A 167 -34.28 32.86 -20.78
N PRO A 168 -33.43 33.50 -19.96
CA PRO A 168 -33.88 34.66 -19.19
C PRO A 168 -34.43 35.70 -20.17
N ALA A 169 -35.64 36.20 -19.88
CA ALA A 169 -36.47 37.04 -20.74
C ALA A 169 -35.80 38.33 -21.27
N SER A 170 -34.62 38.71 -20.79
CA SER A 170 -33.97 40.00 -21.06
C SER A 170 -33.36 40.16 -22.46
N LEU A 171 -33.51 39.20 -23.37
CA LEU A 171 -33.08 39.31 -24.78
C LEU A 171 -34.23 39.12 -25.78
N ALA A 172 -35.45 38.80 -25.31
CA ALA A 172 -36.64 38.79 -26.17
C ALA A 172 -37.13 40.23 -26.44
N ASP A 173 -37.01 41.12 -25.45
CA ASP A 173 -37.50 42.50 -25.53
C ASP A 173 -36.73 43.38 -26.54
N ALA A 174 -35.45 43.07 -26.81
CA ALA A 174 -34.63 43.85 -27.74
C ALA A 174 -34.93 43.58 -29.23
N ARG A 175 -35.65 42.48 -29.54
CA ARG A 175 -36.03 42.16 -30.93
C ARG A 175 -37.40 42.69 -31.31
N GLU A 176 -38.23 43.08 -30.34
CA GLU A 176 -39.56 43.61 -30.59
C GLU A 176 -39.57 45.14 -30.72
N SER A 177 -38.57 45.85 -30.18
CA SER A 177 -38.43 47.30 -30.36
C SER A 177 -37.94 47.70 -31.76
N ASP A 178 -37.07 46.90 -32.37
CA ASP A 178 -36.54 47.16 -33.73
C ASP A 178 -37.53 46.78 -34.84
N ALA A 179 -38.61 46.07 -34.53
CA ALA A 179 -39.68 45.71 -35.48
C ALA A 179 -40.86 46.69 -35.45
N ARG A 180 -40.89 47.66 -34.52
CA ARG A 180 -41.92 48.71 -34.41
C ARG A 180 -41.43 50.12 -34.75
N SER A 181 -40.17 50.27 -35.16
CA SER A 181 -39.60 51.50 -35.75
C SER A 181 -39.52 51.39 -37.27
#